data_AF-A0A9W7GLF4-F1
#
_entry.id   AF-A0A9W7GLF4-F1
#
_cell.length_a   1.000
_cell.length_b   1.000
_cell.length_c   1.000
_cell.angle_alpha   90.00
_cell.angle_beta   90.00
_cell.angle_gamma   90.00
#
_symmetry.space_group_name_H-M   'P 1'
#
loop_
_entity.id
_entity.type
_entity.pdbx_description
1 polymer ?
#
loop_
_entity_poly.entity_id
_entity_poly.type
_entity_poly.pdbx_seq_one_letter_code
_entity_poly.pdbx_strand_id
1 'polypeptide(L)'
;MDAASSRRTSLLLSLAKHSLSVDLLSSWEAFMASNERVFLSSPPEEDSEYSLAFTKVHEEFEELVQSQIGAFLEAEGVSMSDFSEMLVDARNASEEDSEEASQAGAFVELLVGLVEFRAFVDIMRSQEKRNYYFQILKMWRSSLK
;
A
#
# COMPACT_ATOMS: atom_id res chain seq x y z
N MET A 1 -7.23 -23.97 -10.14
CA MET A 1 -6.76 -22.61 -10.48
C MET A 1 -6.72 -22.47 -12.00
N ASP A 2 -7.47 -21.52 -12.57
CA ASP A 2 -7.39 -21.23 -14.01
C ASP A 2 -6.12 -20.42 -14.35
N ALA A 3 -5.73 -20.37 -15.63
CA ALA A 3 -4.51 -19.70 -16.07
C ALA A 3 -4.51 -18.17 -15.84
N ALA A 4 -5.67 -17.53 -15.87
CA ALA A 4 -5.83 -16.10 -15.62
C ALA A 4 -5.71 -15.78 -14.12
N SER A 5 -6.27 -16.62 -13.25
CA SER A 5 -6.07 -16.56 -11.78
C SER A 5 -4.60 -16.74 -11.42
N SER A 6 -3.91 -17.70 -12.03
CA SER A 6 -2.47 -17.91 -11.83
C SER A 6 -1.60 -16.73 -12.28
N ARG A 7 -1.88 -16.16 -13.45
CA ARG A 7 -1.16 -14.97 -13.95
C ARG A 7 -1.35 -13.77 -13.01
N ARG A 8 -2.56 -13.57 -12.51
CA ARG A 8 -2.90 -12.47 -11.59
C ARG A 8 -2.15 -12.57 -10.27
N THR A 9 -2.18 -13.74 -9.63
CA THR A 9 -1.43 -13.97 -8.38
C THR A 9 0.06 -13.75 -8.58
N SER A 10 0.61 -14.23 -9.70
CA SER A 10 2.02 -14.01 -10.04
C SER A 10 2.37 -12.53 -10.23
N LEU A 11 1.50 -11.75 -10.89
CA LEU A 11 1.69 -10.32 -11.05
C LEU A 11 1.63 -9.57 -9.71
N LEU A 12 0.63 -9.88 -8.87
CA LEU A 12 0.48 -9.26 -7.55
C LEU A 12 1.66 -9.56 -6.63
N LEU A 13 2.19 -10.80 -6.66
CA LEU A 13 3.40 -11.16 -5.94
C LEU A 13 4.63 -10.44 -6.48
N SER A 14 4.75 -10.29 -7.80
CA SER A 14 5.86 -9.56 -8.42
C SER A 14 5.82 -8.08 -8.06
N LEU A 15 4.62 -7.49 -8.06
CA LEU A 15 4.40 -6.13 -7.58
C LEU A 15 4.72 -6.02 -6.09
N ALA A 16 4.30 -6.98 -5.26
CA ALA A 16 4.62 -7.00 -3.84
C ALA A 16 6.13 -7.00 -3.62
N LYS A 17 6.88 -7.85 -4.33
CA LYS A 17 8.35 -7.89 -4.28
C LYS A 17 8.97 -6.57 -4.73
N HIS A 18 8.43 -5.96 -5.79
CA HIS A 18 8.88 -4.65 -6.27
C HIS A 18 8.65 -3.55 -5.22
N SER A 19 7.40 -3.38 -4.79
CA SER A 19 6.99 -2.38 -3.79
C SER A 19 7.68 -2.54 -2.44
N LEU A 20 7.99 -3.78 -2.05
CA LEU A 20 8.74 -4.10 -0.83
C LEU A 20 10.26 -4.05 -1.01
N SER A 21 10.76 -3.63 -2.17
CA SER A 21 12.19 -3.39 -2.36
C SER A 21 12.70 -2.34 -1.36
N VAL A 22 14.01 -2.42 -1.05
CA VAL A 22 14.64 -1.52 -0.07
C VAL A 22 14.42 -0.06 -0.45
N ASP A 23 14.54 0.27 -1.73
CA ASP A 23 14.51 1.64 -2.22
C ASP A 23 13.10 2.24 -2.12
N LEU A 24 12.08 1.48 -2.53
CA LEU A 24 10.68 1.94 -2.50
C LEU A 24 10.15 2.08 -1.07
N LEU A 25 10.37 1.07 -0.22
CA LEU A 25 9.99 1.16 1.18
C LEU A 25 10.67 2.31 1.92
N SER A 26 11.96 2.53 1.65
CA SER A 26 12.69 3.65 2.26
C SER A 26 12.17 4.99 1.77
N SER A 27 11.76 5.08 0.49
CA SER A 27 11.13 6.28 -0.06
C SER A 27 9.82 6.61 0.64
N TRP A 28 8.96 5.61 0.88
CA TRP A 28 7.68 5.82 1.59
C TRP A 28 7.91 6.20 3.05
N GLU A 29 8.82 5.51 3.73
CA GLU A 29 9.18 5.80 5.13
C GLU A 29 9.73 7.23 5.28
N ALA A 30 10.60 7.65 4.36
CA ALA A 30 11.16 9.01 4.33
C ALA A 30 10.09 10.08 4.05
N PHE A 31 9.16 9.83 3.13
CA PHE A 31 8.06 10.75 2.86
C PHE A 31 7.17 10.93 4.10
N MET A 32 6.75 9.83 4.73
CA MET A 32 5.90 9.87 5.91
C MET A 32 6.61 10.54 7.09
N ALA A 33 7.89 10.26 7.31
CA ALA A 33 8.69 10.92 8.35
C ALA A 33 8.84 12.43 8.11
N SER A 34 8.98 12.85 6.85
CA SER A 34 9.11 14.28 6.51
C SER A 34 7.81 15.06 6.74
N ASN A 35 6.66 14.39 6.65
CA ASN A 35 5.35 15.01 6.76
C ASN A 35 4.62 14.73 8.09
N GLU A 36 5.16 13.88 8.97
CA GLU A 36 4.49 13.47 10.22
C GLU A 36 4.07 14.64 11.12
N ARG A 37 4.85 15.73 11.12
CA ARG A 37 4.58 16.91 11.95
C ARG A 37 3.27 17.60 11.59
N VAL A 38 2.82 17.49 10.34
CA VAL A 38 1.52 18.00 9.89
C VAL A 38 0.40 17.35 10.69
N PHE A 39 0.53 16.06 11.00
CA PHE A 39 -0.49 15.26 11.67
C PHE A 39 -0.37 15.29 13.19
N LEU A 40 0.85 15.31 13.72
CA LEU A 40 1.11 15.30 15.17
C LEU A 40 0.81 16.65 15.85
N SER A 41 0.86 17.74 15.10
CA SER A 41 0.60 19.09 15.64
C SER A 41 -0.90 19.43 15.69
N SER A 42 -1.75 18.61 15.08
CA SER A 42 -3.19 18.84 15.01
C SER A 42 -3.91 18.20 16.20
N PRO A 43 -4.88 18.92 16.82
CA PRO A 43 -5.67 18.35 17.91
C PRO A 43 -6.48 17.13 17.43
N PRO A 44 -6.84 16.21 18.34
CA PRO A 44 -7.82 15.17 18.04
C PRO A 44 -9.16 15.81 17.65
N GLU A 45 -9.54 15.62 16.39
CA GLU A 45 -10.82 16.04 15.86
C GLU A 45 -11.92 15.16 16.46
N GLU A 46 -12.71 15.75 17.37
CA GLU A 46 -13.86 15.08 17.99
C GLU A 46 -15.09 15.10 17.08
N ASP A 47 -15.17 15.99 16.08
CA ASP A 47 -16.29 16.06 15.14
C ASP A 47 -15.87 16.66 13.76
N SER A 48 -15.59 15.74 12.83
CA SER A 48 -16.04 15.69 11.43
C SER A 48 -15.27 16.26 10.22
N GLU A 49 -14.19 17.05 10.32
CA GLU A 49 -13.45 17.43 9.09
C GLU A 49 -11.92 17.51 9.29
N TYR A 50 -11.21 16.60 8.60
CA TYR A 50 -9.76 16.60 8.55
C TYR A 50 -9.22 17.89 7.93
N SER A 51 -8.10 18.38 8.49
CA SER A 51 -7.36 19.51 7.90
C SER A 51 -7.08 19.31 6.41
N LEU A 52 -7.25 20.37 5.60
CA LEU A 52 -6.85 20.38 4.17
C LEU A 52 -5.37 19.99 3.97
N ALA A 53 -4.52 20.24 4.96
CA ALA A 53 -3.13 19.82 4.93
C ALA A 53 -2.98 18.29 4.95
N PHE A 54 -3.91 17.56 5.58
CA PHE A 54 -3.90 16.10 5.60
C PHE A 54 -4.22 15.56 4.22
N THR A 55 -5.28 16.09 3.59
CA THR A 55 -5.67 15.74 2.22
C THR A 55 -4.52 15.99 1.26
N LYS A 56 -3.89 17.17 1.34
CA LYS A 56 -2.75 17.49 0.46
C LYS A 56 -1.58 16.51 0.61
N VAL A 57 -1.17 16.20 1.84
CA VAL A 57 -0.06 15.25 2.06
C VAL A 57 -0.44 13.84 1.59
N HIS A 58 -1.70 13.46 1.78
CA HIS A 58 -2.21 12.18 1.31
C HIS A 58 -2.22 12.09 -0.21
N GLU A 59 -2.69 13.11 -0.93
CA GLU A 59 -2.63 13.20 -2.40
C GLU A 59 -1.18 13.08 -2.89
N GLU A 60 -0.24 13.82 -2.29
CA GLU A 60 1.19 13.73 -2.63
C GLU A 60 1.77 12.32 -2.38
N PHE A 61 1.29 11.63 -1.35
CA PHE A 61 1.68 10.25 -1.07
C PHE A 61 1.08 9.26 -2.08
N GLU A 62 -0.20 9.42 -2.42
CA GLU A 62 -0.85 8.60 -3.44
C GLU A 62 -0.15 8.75 -4.79
N GLU A 63 0.19 9.97 -5.19
CA GLU A 63 0.94 10.23 -6.42
C GLU A 63 2.32 9.54 -6.40
N LEU A 64 3.03 9.57 -5.27
CA LEU A 64 4.31 8.88 -5.09
C LEU A 64 4.15 7.37 -5.31
N VAL A 65 3.16 6.76 -4.64
CA VAL A 65 2.89 5.32 -4.72
C VAL A 65 2.44 4.94 -6.13
N GLN A 66 1.51 5.68 -6.72
CA GLN A 66 1.00 5.44 -8.07
C GLN A 66 2.09 5.61 -9.14
N SER A 67 2.98 6.59 -9.01
CA SER A 67 4.09 6.77 -9.94
C SER A 67 5.04 5.57 -9.92
N GLN A 68 5.32 5.04 -8.73
CA GLN A 68 6.26 3.93 -8.56
C GLN A 68 5.65 2.60 -9.02
N ILE A 69 4.40 2.34 -8.65
CA ILE A 69 3.66 1.15 -9.10
C ILE A 69 3.34 1.24 -10.59
N GLY A 70 2.96 2.41 -11.08
CA GLY A 70 2.61 2.62 -12.49
C GLY A 70 3.76 2.29 -13.43
N ALA A 71 5.00 2.68 -13.08
CA ALA A 71 6.18 2.32 -13.87
C ALA A 71 6.40 0.80 -13.94
N PHE A 72 6.11 0.07 -12.85
CA PHE A 72 6.16 -1.39 -12.84
C PHE A 72 5.05 -2.00 -13.71
N LEU A 73 3.80 -1.53 -13.56
CA LEU A 73 2.67 -2.05 -14.32
C LEU A 73 2.82 -1.82 -15.82
N GLU A 74 3.33 -0.65 -16.22
CA GLU A 74 3.61 -0.34 -17.63
C GLU A 74 4.67 -1.29 -18.21
N ALA A 75 5.72 -1.62 -17.45
CA ALA A 75 6.72 -2.59 -17.86
C ALA A 75 6.15 -4.02 -18.01
N GLU A 76 5.13 -4.37 -17.23
CA GLU A 76 4.40 -5.64 -17.31
C GLU A 76 3.26 -5.63 -18.35
N GLY A 77 3.04 -4.50 -19.03
CA GLY A 77 1.98 -4.34 -20.03
C GLY A 77 0.57 -4.35 -19.45
N VAL A 78 0.41 -3.86 -18.21
CA VAL A 78 -0.86 -3.81 -17.48
C VAL A 78 -1.26 -2.35 -17.26
N SER A 79 -2.51 -2.00 -17.57
CA SER A 79 -3.01 -0.65 -17.31
C SER A 79 -3.37 -0.47 -15.83
N MET A 80 -3.34 0.77 -15.34
CA MET A 80 -3.76 1.07 -13.96
C MET A 80 -5.23 0.71 -13.69
N SER A 81 -6.08 0.77 -14.73
CA SER A 81 -7.49 0.35 -14.65
C SER A 81 -7.59 -1.16 -14.43
N ASP A 82 -6.89 -1.95 -15.25
CA ASP A 82 -6.89 -3.42 -15.11
C ASP A 82 -6.31 -3.83 -13.75
N PHE A 83 -5.27 -3.14 -13.30
CA PHE A 83 -4.68 -3.37 -11.98
C PHE A 83 -5.67 -3.11 -10.84
N SER A 84 -6.45 -2.03 -10.93
CA SER A 84 -7.47 -1.70 -9.92
C SER A 84 -8.53 -2.80 -9.82
N GLU A 85 -8.97 -3.36 -10.96
CA GLU A 85 -9.88 -4.52 -10.98
C GLU A 85 -9.22 -5.77 -10.37
N MET A 86 -7.93 -6.01 -10.65
CA MET A 86 -7.19 -7.12 -10.04
C MET A 86 -7.10 -7.01 -8.52
N LEU A 87 -6.96 -5.79 -7.96
CA LEU A 87 -6.95 -5.57 -6.51
C LEU A 87 -8.30 -5.89 -5.88
N VAL A 88 -9.40 -5.43 -6.50
CA VAL A 88 -10.77 -5.71 -6.04
C VAL A 88 -11.03 -7.20 -6.04
N ASP A 89 -10.69 -7.88 -7.13
CA ASP A 89 -10.89 -9.31 -7.23
C ASP A 89 -10.02 -10.09 -6.25
N ALA A 90 -8.75 -9.70 -6.06
CA ALA A 90 -7.84 -10.37 -5.12
C ALA A 90 -8.34 -10.25 -3.68
N ARG A 91 -8.91 -9.10 -3.32
CA ARG A 91 -9.57 -8.89 -2.03
C ARG A 91 -10.81 -9.79 -1.86
N ASN A 92 -11.58 -9.99 -2.93
CA ASN A 92 -12.78 -10.83 -2.89
C ASN A 92 -12.47 -12.34 -2.97
N ALA A 93 -11.30 -12.72 -3.50
CA ALA A 93 -10.86 -14.10 -3.68
C ALA A 93 -10.14 -14.68 -2.45
N SER A 94 -10.01 -13.93 -1.35
CA SER A 94 -9.24 -14.31 -0.15
C SER A 94 -9.73 -15.56 0.59
N GLU A 95 -10.83 -16.18 0.14
CA GLU A 95 -11.41 -17.39 0.73
C GLU A 95 -10.97 -18.70 0.05
N GLU A 96 -10.32 -18.67 -1.13
CA GLU A 96 -10.03 -19.89 -1.92
C GLU A 96 -8.53 -20.09 -2.26
N ASP A 97 -7.92 -21.07 -1.58
CA ASP A 97 -7.03 -22.12 -2.15
C ASP A 97 -5.51 -21.97 -2.40
N SER A 98 -4.78 -20.96 -1.91
CA SER A 98 -3.30 -21.10 -1.78
C SER A 98 -2.61 -20.11 -0.84
N GLU A 99 -1.46 -20.51 -0.27
CA GLU A 99 -0.59 -19.64 0.53
C GLU A 99 -0.13 -18.40 -0.27
N GLU A 100 0.15 -18.58 -1.56
CA GLU A 100 0.53 -17.51 -2.50
C GLU A 100 -0.60 -16.48 -2.70
N ALA A 101 -1.84 -16.93 -2.86
CA ALA A 101 -3.00 -16.05 -2.96
C ALA A 101 -3.27 -15.29 -1.66
N SER A 102 -3.06 -15.95 -0.51
CA SER A 102 -3.17 -15.31 0.81
C SER A 102 -2.12 -14.22 1.01
N GLN A 103 -0.86 -14.48 0.61
CA GLN A 103 0.21 -13.48 0.65
C GLN A 103 -0.08 -12.31 -0.29
N ALA A 104 -0.54 -12.57 -1.51
CA ALA A 104 -0.94 -11.51 -2.44
C ALA A 104 -2.09 -10.66 -1.85
N GLY A 105 -3.13 -11.28 -1.28
CA GLY A 105 -4.27 -10.61 -0.67
C GLY A 105 -3.87 -9.68 0.47
N ALA A 106 -3.05 -10.14 1.41
CA ALA A 106 -2.63 -9.28 2.53
C ALA A 106 -1.64 -8.17 2.12
N PHE A 107 -0.84 -8.34 1.04
CA PHE A 107 -0.11 -7.21 0.45
C PHE A 107 -1.07 -6.17 -0.14
N VAL A 108 -2.12 -6.62 -0.85
CA VAL A 108 -3.14 -5.72 -1.40
C VAL A 108 -3.84 -4.95 -0.29
N GLU A 109 -4.22 -5.59 0.81
CA GLU A 109 -4.83 -4.91 1.96
C GLU A 109 -3.90 -3.86 2.57
N LEU A 110 -2.60 -4.17 2.68
CA LEU A 110 -1.61 -3.21 3.14
C LEU A 110 -1.51 -2.01 2.19
N LEU A 111 -1.32 -2.26 0.89
CA LEU A 111 -1.20 -1.20 -0.10
C LEU A 111 -2.44 -0.30 -0.13
N VAL A 112 -3.62 -0.91 -0.12
CA VAL A 112 -4.91 -0.20 -0.05
C VAL A 112 -5.01 0.60 1.25
N GLY A 113 -4.58 0.04 2.39
CA GLY A 113 -4.58 0.76 3.66
C GLY A 113 -3.63 1.95 3.70
N LEU A 114 -2.54 1.94 2.92
CA LEU A 114 -1.62 3.06 2.80
C LEU A 114 -2.20 4.22 1.99
N VAL A 115 -3.05 3.92 1.00
CA VAL A 115 -3.69 4.92 0.14
C VAL A 115 -5.11 5.25 0.60
N GLU A 116 -5.72 4.50 1.53
CA GLU A 116 -6.99 4.89 2.10
C GLU A 116 -6.78 6.04 3.10
N PHE A 117 -7.43 7.17 2.85
CA PHE A 117 -7.20 8.42 3.57
C PHE A 117 -7.30 8.27 5.09
N ARG A 118 -8.33 7.60 5.61
CA ARG A 118 -8.52 7.48 7.07
C ARG A 118 -7.45 6.61 7.72
N ALA A 119 -7.12 5.48 7.10
CA ALA A 119 -6.05 4.61 7.53
C ALA A 119 -4.68 5.31 7.46
N PHE A 120 -4.41 6.06 6.38
CA PHE A 120 -3.21 6.88 6.25
C PHE A 120 -3.11 7.91 7.37
N VAL A 121 -4.18 8.66 7.65
CA VAL A 121 -4.21 9.63 8.75
C VAL A 121 -3.98 8.94 10.10
N ASP A 122 -4.64 7.82 10.37
CA ASP A 122 -4.47 7.07 11.62
C ASP A 122 -3.02 6.61 11.83
N ILE A 123 -2.37 6.14 10.75
CA ILE A 123 -0.95 5.81 10.73
C ILE A 123 -0.12 7.06 11.00
N MET A 124 -0.32 8.16 10.25
CA MET A 124 0.46 9.39 10.37
C MET A 124 0.33 10.10 11.73
N ARG A 125 -0.78 9.87 12.45
CA ARG A 125 -1.00 10.42 13.79
C ARG A 125 -0.36 9.62 14.93
N SER A 126 0.19 8.44 14.65
CA SER A 126 0.89 7.64 15.66
C SER A 126 2.24 7.15 15.16
N GLN A 127 3.30 7.60 15.81
CA GLN A 127 4.66 7.12 15.54
C GLN A 127 4.77 5.62 15.78
N GLU A 128 4.11 5.10 16.82
CA GLU A 128 4.07 3.67 17.11
C GLU A 128 3.41 2.90 15.96
N LYS A 129 2.27 3.37 15.45
CA LYS A 129 1.58 2.74 14.31
C LYS A 129 2.43 2.79 13.05
N ARG A 130 3.08 3.92 12.72
CA ARG A 130 4.03 3.99 11.59
C ARG A 130 5.14 2.96 11.72
N ASN A 131 5.80 2.92 12.87
CA ASN A 131 6.92 2.02 13.11
C ASN A 131 6.48 0.56 12.99
N TYR A 132 5.35 0.21 13.62
CA TYR A 132 4.77 -1.13 13.55
C TYR A 132 4.43 -1.52 12.10
N TYR A 133 3.82 -0.59 11.36
CA TYR A 133 3.46 -0.79 9.96
C TYR A 133 4.68 -1.07 9.08
N PHE A 134 5.74 -0.26 9.18
CA PHE A 134 6.99 -0.51 8.43
C PHE A 134 7.73 -1.75 8.91
N GLN A 135 7.61 -2.14 10.18
CA GLN A 135 8.14 -3.43 10.65
C GLN A 135 7.44 -4.62 9.97
N ILE A 136 6.12 -4.60 9.85
CA ILE A 136 5.37 -5.63 9.11
C ILE A 136 5.86 -5.72 7.67
N LEU A 137 5.95 -4.58 6.97
CA LEU A 137 6.42 -4.54 5.57
C LEU A 137 7.85 -5.10 5.42
N LYS A 138 8.75 -4.77 6.35
CA LYS A 138 10.14 -5.27 6.36
C LYS A 138 10.21 -6.77 6.67
N MET A 139 9.36 -7.28 7.56
CA MET A 139 9.23 -8.71 7.84
C MET A 139 8.72 -9.47 6.61
N TRP A 140 7.69 -8.94 5.96
CA TRP A 140 7.11 -9.50 4.73
C TRP A 140 8.08 -9.54 3.56
N ARG A 141 8.88 -8.49 3.37
CA ARG A 141 9.99 -8.51 2.41
C ARG A 141 10.92 -9.71 2.63
N SER A 142 11.12 -10.09 3.90
CA SER A 142 11.99 -11.21 4.26
C SER A 142 11.35 -12.57 4.04
N SER A 143 10.00 -12.66 4.03
CA SER A 143 9.25 -13.88 3.76
C SER A 143 8.97 -14.12 2.28
N LEU A 144 8.93 -13.08 1.44
CA LEU A 144 8.69 -13.17 -0.01
C LEU A 144 9.93 -13.59 -0.84
N LYS A 145 10.94 -14.21 -0.21
CA LYS A 145 12.16 -14.67 -0.87
C LYS A 145 11.91 -15.85 -1.79
#